data_AF-A0A1W9WER2-F1
#
_entry.id   AF-A0A1W9WER2-F1
#
_cell.length_a   1.000
_cell.length_b   1.000
_cell.length_c   1.000
_cell.angle_alpha   90.00
_cell.angle_beta   90.00
_cell.angle_gamma   90.00
#
_symmetry.space_group_name_H-M   'P 1'
#
loop_
_entity.id
_entity.type
_entity.pdbx_description
1 polymer ?
#
loop_
_entity_poly.entity_id
_entity_poly.type
_entity_poly.pdbx_seq_one_letter_code
_entity_poly.pdbx_strand_id
1 'polypeptide(L)'
;MEERQTGLRDYIETGVKLDAFVTKFLLTTIFYDKTDLHDGAVIIQHNRIIAAGCLLPLSHTDVKENLGTRHRAGIGLTESTDAIVVIVSEENGIISVAHNGQITRRLDQSKLIKMLRTFYYHELKKPTTFFAQAKGKLGEMFHM
;
A
#
# COMPACT_ATOMS: atom_id res chain seq x y z
N MET A 1 5.82 1.29 -17.58
CA MET A 1 6.93 0.66 -16.84
C MET A 1 6.43 0.41 -15.42
N GLU A 2 6.50 -0.86 -15.02
CA GLU A 2 5.75 -1.55 -13.95
C GLU A 2 6.33 -1.39 -12.53
N GLU A 3 7.04 -0.30 -12.23
CA GLU A 3 7.83 -0.22 -10.98
C GLU A 3 6.98 -0.31 -9.69
N ARG A 4 5.69 0.07 -9.74
CA ARG A 4 4.78 -0.03 -8.59
C ARG A 4 4.41 -1.46 -8.20
N GLN A 5 4.24 -2.34 -9.19
CA GLN A 5 3.81 -3.72 -8.92
C GLN A 5 4.98 -4.58 -8.44
N THR A 6 6.19 -4.30 -8.91
CA THR A 6 7.40 -5.01 -8.49
C THR A 6 7.77 -4.72 -7.04
N GLY A 7 7.57 -3.49 -6.54
CA GLY A 7 8.05 -3.11 -5.19
C GLY A 7 7.36 -3.81 -4.02
N LEU A 8 6.11 -4.27 -4.17
CA LEU A 8 5.37 -4.92 -3.08
C LEU A 8 5.32 -6.45 -3.18
N ARG A 9 5.71 -7.00 -4.32
CA ARG A 9 5.56 -8.43 -4.60
C ARG A 9 6.30 -9.30 -3.59
N ASP A 10 7.55 -8.94 -3.27
CA ASP A 10 8.38 -9.69 -2.34
C ASP A 10 7.74 -9.75 -0.94
N TYR A 11 7.12 -8.65 -0.49
CA TYR A 11 6.42 -8.61 0.80
C TYR A 11 5.10 -9.38 0.77
N ILE A 12 4.36 -9.34 -0.34
CA ILE A 12 3.13 -10.13 -0.52
C ILE A 12 3.44 -11.63 -0.40
N GLU A 13 4.57 -12.08 -0.93
CA GLU A 13 4.96 -13.50 -0.91
C GLU A 13 5.34 -14.01 0.49
N THR A 14 5.63 -13.12 1.45
CA THR A 14 5.87 -13.51 2.85
C THR A 14 4.61 -13.79 3.66
N GLY A 15 3.45 -13.27 3.23
CA GLY A 15 2.19 -13.36 3.96
C GLY A 15 1.25 -14.44 3.43
N VAL A 16 0.08 -14.54 4.07
CA VAL A 16 -1.01 -15.41 3.61
C VAL A 16 -1.83 -14.66 2.56
N LYS A 17 -1.89 -15.21 1.34
CA LYS A 17 -2.70 -14.68 0.23
C LYS A 17 -4.18 -14.85 0.55
N LEU A 18 -4.94 -13.75 0.45
CA LEU A 18 -6.38 -13.73 0.74
C LEU A 18 -7.23 -13.41 -0.50
N ASP A 19 -6.77 -12.48 -1.33
CA ASP A 19 -7.51 -11.94 -2.47
C ASP A 19 -9.00 -11.65 -2.17
N ALA A 20 -9.24 -10.80 -1.16
CA ALA A 20 -10.57 -10.51 -0.64
C ALA A 20 -10.98 -9.05 -0.85
N PHE A 21 -12.28 -8.76 -0.89
CA PHE A 21 -12.76 -7.38 -0.87
C PHE A 21 -12.42 -6.70 0.46
N VAL A 22 -12.01 -5.44 0.40
CA VAL A 22 -11.76 -4.64 1.61
C VAL A 22 -13.08 -4.36 2.30
N THR A 23 -13.23 -4.85 3.52
CA THR A 23 -14.37 -4.53 4.39
C THR A 23 -13.88 -4.21 5.79
N LYS A 24 -14.64 -3.38 6.52
CA LYS A 24 -14.33 -3.04 7.91
C LYS A 24 -14.21 -4.31 8.75
N PHE A 25 -15.17 -5.23 8.64
CA PHE A 25 -15.21 -6.47 9.40
C PHE A 25 -13.97 -7.33 9.15
N LEU A 26 -13.59 -7.53 7.88
CA LEU A 26 -12.42 -8.34 7.55
C LEU A 26 -11.12 -7.73 8.09
N LEU A 27 -10.93 -6.41 7.94
CA LEU A 27 -9.75 -5.74 8.51
C LEU A 27 -9.70 -5.87 10.03
N THR A 28 -10.82 -5.66 10.72
CA THR A 28 -10.87 -5.82 12.19
C THR A 28 -10.63 -7.26 12.63
N THR A 29 -11.07 -8.25 11.86
CA THR A 29 -10.83 -9.67 12.15
C THR A 29 -9.36 -10.04 11.94
N ILE A 30 -8.72 -9.55 10.86
CA ILE A 30 -7.30 -9.82 10.60
C ILE A 30 -6.43 -9.25 11.72
N PHE A 31 -6.69 -8.03 12.18
CA PHE A 31 -5.91 -7.40 13.26
C PHE A 31 -6.35 -7.81 14.68
N TYR A 32 -7.18 -8.85 14.82
CA TYR A 32 -7.52 -9.38 16.14
C TYR A 32 -6.34 -10.17 16.71
N ASP A 33 -5.86 -9.77 17.89
CA ASP A 33 -4.64 -10.23 18.57
C ASP A 33 -4.55 -11.74 18.81
N LYS A 34 -5.67 -12.47 18.74
CA LYS A 34 -5.72 -13.95 18.88
C LYS A 34 -5.71 -14.71 17.56
N THR A 35 -5.39 -14.07 16.45
CA THR A 35 -5.35 -14.72 15.13
C THR A 35 -3.93 -14.75 14.60
N ASP A 36 -3.53 -15.79 13.86
CA ASP A 36 -2.17 -15.85 13.30
C ASP A 36 -1.88 -14.73 12.28
N LEU A 37 -2.93 -14.10 11.72
CA LEU A 37 -2.80 -13.06 10.70
C LEU A 37 -2.56 -11.64 11.26
N HIS A 38 -2.70 -11.44 12.57
CA HIS A 38 -2.57 -10.11 13.19
C HIS A 38 -1.13 -9.61 13.24
N ASP A 39 -0.17 -10.54 13.21
CA ASP A 39 1.24 -10.22 13.30
C ASP A 39 1.80 -9.96 11.89
N GLY A 40 2.11 -8.69 11.63
CA GLY A 40 2.58 -8.21 10.33
C GLY A 40 1.63 -7.22 9.66
N ALA A 41 1.79 -7.07 8.34
CA ALA A 41 1.08 -6.08 7.55
C ALA A 41 -0.02 -6.71 6.67
N VAL A 42 -1.05 -5.91 6.41
CA VAL A 42 -2.06 -6.19 5.41
C VAL A 42 -1.76 -5.36 4.17
N ILE A 43 -1.60 -6.01 3.03
CA ILE A 43 -1.32 -5.36 1.75
C ILE A 43 -2.60 -5.26 0.95
N ILE A 44 -2.96 -4.02 0.57
CA ILE A 44 -4.16 -3.70 -0.20
C ILE A 44 -3.75 -3.16 -1.55
N GLN A 45 -4.29 -3.73 -2.63
CA GLN A 45 -4.12 -3.24 -4.00
C GLN A 45 -5.44 -3.32 -4.75
N HIS A 46 -5.73 -2.34 -5.61
CA HIS A 46 -6.95 -2.31 -6.44
C HIS A 46 -8.24 -2.57 -5.64
N ASN A 47 -8.33 -1.99 -4.43
CA ASN A 47 -9.46 -2.16 -3.51
C ASN A 47 -9.68 -3.61 -3.03
N ARG A 48 -8.62 -4.44 -3.04
CA ARG A 48 -8.61 -5.83 -2.57
C ARG A 48 -7.47 -6.03 -1.57
N ILE A 49 -7.73 -6.83 -0.54
CA ILE A 49 -6.72 -7.34 0.37
C ILE A 49 -6.00 -8.47 -0.36
N ILE A 50 -4.74 -8.26 -0.74
CA ILE A 50 -3.95 -9.24 -1.49
C ILE A 50 -3.40 -10.30 -0.52
N ALA A 51 -2.81 -9.84 0.59
CA ALA A 51 -2.24 -10.70 1.61
C ALA A 51 -2.31 -10.05 3.01
N ALA A 52 -2.26 -10.88 4.05
CA ALA A 52 -2.18 -10.48 5.45
C ALA A 52 -1.02 -11.21 6.15
N GLY A 53 -0.58 -10.70 7.31
CA GLY A 53 0.59 -11.22 8.01
C GLY A 53 1.89 -11.06 7.22
N CYS A 54 1.99 -10.01 6.38
CA CYS A 54 3.18 -9.78 5.54
C CYS A 54 4.31 -9.20 6.38
N LEU A 55 5.53 -9.71 6.20
CA LEU A 55 6.73 -9.16 6.80
C LEU A 55 7.22 -7.95 6.00
N LEU A 56 7.44 -6.84 6.71
CA LEU A 56 7.92 -5.58 6.12
C LEU A 56 9.36 -5.29 6.57
N PRO A 57 10.15 -4.59 5.75
CA PRO A 57 11.51 -4.20 6.11
C PRO A 57 11.46 -3.12 7.18
N LEU A 58 12.40 -3.16 8.12
CA LEU A 58 12.51 -2.15 9.17
C LEU A 58 13.43 -1.02 8.71
N SER A 59 12.98 0.23 8.86
CA SER A 59 13.87 1.37 8.70
C SER A 59 14.97 1.36 9.77
N HIS A 60 16.20 1.65 9.33
CA HIS A 60 17.38 1.86 10.17
C HIS A 60 17.64 3.34 10.46
N THR A 61 16.79 4.24 9.95
CA THR A 61 16.94 5.67 10.18
C THR A 61 16.79 5.98 11.66
N ASP A 62 17.75 6.70 12.23
CA ASP A 62 17.70 7.23 13.59
C ASP A 62 16.59 8.30 13.69
N VAL A 63 15.36 7.83 13.86
CA VAL A 63 14.26 8.72 14.23
C VAL A 63 14.44 9.03 15.71
N LYS A 64 14.60 10.32 16.04
CA LYS A 64 14.82 10.83 17.41
C LYS A 64 13.74 10.46 18.44
N GLU A 65 12.72 9.72 18.04
CA GLU A 65 11.56 9.39 18.86
C GLU A 65 11.44 7.87 19.06
N ASN A 66 10.90 7.48 20.22
CA ASN A 66 10.59 6.09 20.56
C ASN A 66 9.52 5.51 19.62
N LEU A 67 9.94 5.03 18.47
CA LEU A 67 9.10 4.32 17.50
C LEU A 67 9.09 2.82 17.82
N GLY A 68 7.89 2.23 17.79
CA GLY A 68 7.72 0.78 17.87
C GLY A 68 8.07 0.07 16.56
N THR A 69 8.09 -1.26 16.58
CA THR A 69 8.39 -2.10 15.40
C THR A 69 7.46 -1.83 14.21
N ARG A 70 6.14 -1.70 14.44
CA ARG A 70 5.17 -1.35 13.37
C ARG A 70 5.47 -0.01 12.69
N HIS A 71 6.00 0.97 13.45
CA HIS A 71 6.35 2.26 12.89
C HIS A 71 7.60 2.15 12.01
N ARG A 72 8.65 1.45 12.50
CA ARG A 72 9.85 1.19 11.71
C ARG A 72 9.57 0.38 10.44
N ALA A 73 8.68 -0.61 10.54
CA ALA A 73 8.21 -1.41 9.41
C ALA A 73 7.50 -0.55 8.36
N GLY A 74 6.58 0.32 8.79
CA GLY A 74 5.89 1.22 7.87
C GLY A 74 6.83 2.23 7.21
N ILE A 75 7.79 2.78 7.95
CA ILE A 75 8.80 3.68 7.36
C ILE A 75 9.66 2.92 6.35
N GLY A 76 10.22 1.78 6.75
CA GLY A 76 11.14 0.99 5.93
C GLY A 76 10.51 0.56 4.61
N LEU A 77 9.24 0.14 4.63
CA LEU A 77 8.54 -0.19 3.39
C LEU A 77 8.48 1.02 2.44
N THR A 78 8.22 2.21 2.98
CA THR A 78 8.05 3.44 2.19
C THR A 78 9.36 4.13 1.81
N GLU A 79 10.51 3.63 2.26
CA GLU A 79 11.82 4.11 1.80
C GLU A 79 12.12 3.61 0.38
N SER A 80 11.63 2.43 0.02
CA SER A 80 11.89 1.79 -1.29
C SER A 80 10.62 1.60 -2.15
N THR A 81 9.46 2.05 -1.68
CA THR A 81 8.19 1.94 -2.39
C THR A 81 7.38 3.22 -2.28
N ASP A 82 6.45 3.45 -3.20
CA ASP A 82 5.46 4.52 -3.11
C ASP A 82 4.20 4.10 -2.34
N ALA A 83 4.30 3.05 -1.52
CA ALA A 83 3.23 2.63 -0.66
C ALA A 83 2.89 3.71 0.38
N ILE A 84 1.63 3.73 0.79
CA ILE A 84 1.16 4.54 1.91
C ILE A 84 0.79 3.57 3.00
N VAL A 85 1.44 3.70 4.16
CA VAL A 85 1.24 2.77 5.27
C VAL A 85 0.52 3.49 6.39
N VAL A 86 -0.66 3.00 6.76
CA VAL A 86 -1.40 3.45 7.94
C VAL A 86 -1.00 2.55 9.12
N ILE A 87 -0.58 3.16 10.22
CA ILE A 87 -0.10 2.48 11.42
C ILE A 87 -0.99 2.87 12.58
N VAL A 88 -1.45 1.88 13.35
CA VAL A 88 -2.13 2.09 14.64
C VAL A 88 -1.22 1.57 15.73
N SER A 89 -0.87 2.44 16.68
CA SER A 89 -0.08 2.08 17.86
C SER A 89 -0.87 1.16 18.79
N GLU A 90 -0.27 0.06 19.21
CA GLU A 90 -0.90 -0.87 20.17
C GLU A 90 -1.10 -0.23 21.54
N GLU A 91 -0.11 0.55 21.97
CA GLU A 91 -0.04 1.06 23.34
C GLU A 91 -1.09 2.13 23.63
N ASN A 92 -1.45 2.91 22.62
CA ASN A 92 -2.23 4.14 22.81
C ASN A 92 -3.22 4.43 21.68
N GLY A 93 -3.36 3.54 20.70
CA GLY A 93 -4.30 3.71 19.58
C GLY A 93 -3.98 4.88 18.64
N ILE A 94 -2.82 5.54 18.80
CA ILE A 94 -2.43 6.68 17.97
C ILE A 94 -2.27 6.21 16.52
N ILE A 95 -2.93 6.94 15.61
CA ILE A 95 -2.82 6.71 14.18
C ILE A 95 -1.64 7.53 13.63
N SER A 96 -0.84 6.87 12.81
CA SER A 96 0.25 7.47 12.05
C SER A 96 0.16 7.03 10.58
N VAL A 97 0.75 7.82 9.69
CA VAL A 97 0.90 7.46 8.27
C VAL A 97 2.36 7.61 7.88
N ALA A 98 2.91 6.57 7.25
CA ALA A 98 4.23 6.60 6.62
C ALA A 98 4.09 6.66 5.10
N HIS A 99 4.93 7.47 4.45
CA HIS A 99 5.01 7.63 3.00
C HIS A 99 6.34 8.31 2.63
N ASN A 100 7.01 7.82 1.57
CA ASN A 100 8.32 8.32 1.12
C ASN A 100 9.36 8.43 2.25
N GLY A 101 9.47 7.39 3.08
CA GLY A 101 10.42 7.33 4.21
C GLY A 101 10.13 8.30 5.36
N GLN A 102 9.02 9.05 5.31
CA GLN A 102 8.62 10.00 6.35
C GLN A 102 7.38 9.51 7.09
N ILE A 103 7.28 9.87 8.37
CA ILE A 103 6.13 9.52 9.21
C ILE A 103 5.42 10.75 9.75
N THR A 104 4.11 10.80 9.56
CA THR A 104 3.21 11.78 10.18
C THR A 104 2.43 11.09 11.30
N ARG A 105 2.56 11.57 12.54
CA ARG A 105 1.99 10.92 13.73
C ARG A 105 0.84 11.72 14.33
N ARG A 106 0.10 11.11 15.26
CA ARG A 106 -0.99 11.74 16.03
C ARG A 106 -2.07 12.33 15.12
N LEU A 107 -2.44 11.53 14.12
CA LEU A 107 -3.51 11.88 13.20
C LEU A 107 -4.86 11.63 13.86
N ASP A 108 -5.73 12.63 13.82
CA ASP A 108 -7.15 12.46 14.03
C ASP A 108 -7.84 11.94 12.76
N GLN A 109 -9.08 11.50 12.90
CA GLN A 109 -9.88 10.95 11.81
C GLN A 109 -9.96 11.91 10.60
N SER A 110 -10.16 13.20 10.86
CA SER A 110 -10.30 14.22 9.82
C SER A 110 -9.01 14.39 9.02
N LYS A 111 -7.85 14.45 9.68
CA LYS A 111 -6.54 14.53 9.05
C LYS A 111 -6.22 13.26 8.27
N LEU A 112 -6.49 12.08 8.83
CA LEU A 112 -6.29 10.81 8.15
C LEU A 112 -7.08 10.76 6.84
N ILE A 113 -8.38 11.06 6.89
CA ILE A 113 -9.25 11.07 5.69
C ILE A 113 -8.73 12.07 4.66
N LYS A 114 -8.32 13.28 5.08
CA LYS A 114 -7.78 14.29 4.18
C LYS A 114 -6.50 13.81 3.50
N MET A 115 -5.58 13.19 4.24
CA MET A 115 -4.34 12.64 3.70
C MET A 115 -4.62 11.51 2.69
N LEU A 116 -5.41 10.51 3.08
CA LEU A 116 -5.76 9.38 2.21
C LEU A 116 -6.46 9.82 0.93
N ARG A 117 -7.39 10.80 1.02
CA ARG A 117 -8.02 11.39 -0.17
C ARG A 117 -6.99 12.06 -1.07
N THR A 118 -6.09 12.85 -0.51
CA THR A 118 -5.05 13.55 -1.27
C THR A 118 -4.18 12.56 -2.04
N PHE A 119 -3.76 11.48 -1.39
CA PHE A 119 -3.00 10.42 -2.04
C PHE A 119 -3.80 9.72 -3.14
N TYR A 120 -5.05 9.35 -2.86
CA TYR A 120 -5.90 8.68 -3.85
C TYR A 120 -6.18 9.56 -5.08
N TYR A 121 -6.45 10.86 -4.89
CA TYR A 121 -6.64 11.80 -5.99
C TYR A 121 -5.37 12.02 -6.82
N HIS A 122 -4.20 11.96 -6.19
CA HIS A 122 -2.93 12.02 -6.90
C HIS A 122 -2.73 10.79 -7.80
N GLU A 123 -3.17 9.59 -7.37
CA GLU A 123 -3.16 8.40 -8.22
C GLU A 123 -4.08 8.54 -9.44
N LEU A 124 -5.28 9.10 -9.26
CA LEU A 124 -6.24 9.29 -10.35
C LEU A 124 -5.77 10.31 -11.41
N LYS A 125 -4.86 11.23 -11.06
CA LYS A 125 -4.35 12.25 -11.97
C LYS A 125 -3.06 11.86 -12.69
N LYS A 126 -2.48 10.68 -12.42
CA LYS A 126 -1.33 10.20 -13.21
C LYS A 126 -1.80 10.04 -14.65
N PRO A 127 -1.18 10.74 -15.62
CA PRO A 127 -1.64 10.68 -17.00
C PRO A 127 -1.54 9.24 -17.47
N THR A 128 -2.66 8.63 -17.80
CA THR A 128 -2.70 7.39 -18.55
C THR A 128 -2.16 7.70 -19.93
N THR A 129 -0.85 7.55 -20.13
CA THR A 129 -0.24 7.68 -21.45
C THR A 129 -0.79 6.55 -22.32
N PHE A 130 -1.84 6.86 -23.07
CA PHE A 130 -2.41 5.97 -24.06
C PHE A 130 -1.66 6.21 -25.38
N PHE A 131 -0.75 5.31 -25.74
CA PHE A 131 -0.31 5.21 -27.14
C PHE A 131 -1.34 4.34 -27.87
N ALA A 132 -2.37 4.97 -28.44
CA ALA A 132 -3.18 4.33 -29.47
C ALA A 132 -2.50 4.57 -30.82
N GLN A 133 -1.86 3.55 -31.40
CA GLN A 133 -1.51 3.56 -32.81
C GLN A 133 -2.67 2.95 -33.58
N ALA A 134 -3.47 3.80 -34.25
CA ALA A 134 -4.54 3.37 -35.12
C ALA A 134 -4.31 3.86 -36.55
N LYS A 135 -3.85 2.95 -37.42
CA LYS A 135 -4.37 2.62 -38.76
C LYS A 135 -3.28 2.21 -39.76
N GLY A 136 -3.48 1.03 -40.36
CA GLY A 136 -3.07 0.67 -41.71
C GLY A 136 -4.07 -0.37 -42.24
N LYS A 137 -4.83 -0.02 -43.28
CA LYS A 137 -5.93 -0.83 -43.86
C LYS A 137 -5.42 -2.17 -44.39
N LEU A 138 -6.10 -3.27 -44.04
CA LEU A 138 -6.29 -4.40 -44.96
C LEU A 138 -7.17 -3.89 -46.11
N GLY A 139 -6.61 -3.74 -47.30
CA GLY A 139 -7.34 -3.36 -48.50
C GLY A 139 -6.43 -3.45 -49.72
N GLU A 140 -6.78 -4.38 -50.61
CA GLU A 140 -6.22 -4.66 -51.95
C GLU A 140 -5.23 -5.83 -52.08
N MET A 141 -5.75 -7.04 -51.85
CA MET A 141 -5.47 -8.18 -52.75
C MET A 141 -6.54 -8.15 -53.85
N PHE A 142 -6.24 -7.58 -55.03
CA PHE A 142 -6.78 -7.92 -56.36
C PHE A 142 -6.24 -6.91 -57.40
N HIS A 143 -5.65 -7.43 -58.49
CA HIS A 143 -4.92 -6.76 -59.60
C HIS A 143 -3.46 -6.40 -59.24
N MET A 144 -2.41 -6.91 -59.88
CA MET A 144 -2.22 -7.48 -61.22
C MET A 144 -1.16 -8.60 -61.17
#